data_AF-A0A958K0J4-F1
#
_entry.id   AF-A0A958K0J4-F1
#
_cell.length_a   1.000
_cell.length_b   1.000
_cell.length_c   1.000
_cell.angle_alpha   90.00
_cell.angle_beta   90.00
_cell.angle_gamma   90.00
#
_symmetry.space_group_name_H-M   'P 1'
#
loop_
_entity.id
_entity.type
_entity.pdbx_description
1 polymer ?
#
loop_
_entity_poly.entity_id
_entity_poly.type
_entity_poly.pdbx_seq_one_letter_code
_entity_poly.pdbx_strand_id
1 'polypeptide(L)'
;MTSQRSFSVSPVLLFTLLALTYSFFYHAGQDNENARLEQARMIAEFGALNIDRYLNSADVITFEGVTYPNKAPGITLLAAPLWKVFHPLFESFASSSNTADHLTCHLITFSLSGLPTALIAVLLFVFLRQKTRNESFSLLLSLSYGLGSIAFPFATLLFSHQLAACLLFSALFLLYKDKPAMLPAGVLLGYSITTEYPCALAMIP
;
A
#
# COMPACT_ATOMS: atom_id res chain seq x y z
N MET A 1 -14.78 38.88 -24.75
CA MET A 1 -14.93 38.08 -23.52
C MET A 1 -14.37 36.70 -23.78
N THR A 2 -13.08 36.51 -23.54
CA THR A 2 -12.40 35.22 -23.68
C THR A 2 -12.80 34.33 -22.51
N SER A 3 -13.52 33.25 -22.81
CA SER A 3 -13.76 32.16 -21.87
C SER A 3 -12.40 31.59 -21.44
N GLN A 4 -11.90 32.01 -20.28
CA GLN A 4 -10.80 31.32 -19.63
C GLN A 4 -11.32 29.93 -19.27
N ARG A 5 -10.95 28.92 -20.07
CA ARG A 5 -11.09 27.52 -19.64
C ARG A 5 -10.25 27.39 -18.38
N SER A 6 -10.88 27.39 -17.21
CA SER A 6 -10.21 26.99 -15.98
C SER A 6 -9.82 25.52 -16.18
N PHE A 7 -8.54 25.26 -16.44
CA PHE A 7 -8.03 23.90 -16.46
C PHE A 7 -8.27 23.31 -15.07
N SER A 8 -9.16 22.33 -15.00
CA SER A 8 -9.37 21.58 -13.77
C SER A 8 -8.49 20.33 -13.80
N VAL A 9 -7.65 20.18 -12.79
CA VAL A 9 -6.79 19.02 -12.60
C VAL A 9 -7.67 17.79 -12.41
N SER A 10 -7.46 16.80 -13.27
CA SER A 10 -8.14 15.52 -13.21
C SER A 10 -7.58 14.67 -12.06
N PRO A 11 -8.41 14.18 -11.13
CA PRO A 11 -7.99 13.21 -10.12
C PRO A 11 -7.36 11.95 -10.73
N VAL A 12 -7.84 11.53 -11.91
CA VAL A 12 -7.29 10.39 -12.65
C VAL A 12 -5.86 10.70 -13.12
N LEU A 13 -5.61 11.90 -13.62
CA LEU A 13 -4.26 12.29 -14.06
C LEU A 13 -3.28 12.32 -12.88
N LEU A 14 -3.71 12.85 -11.73
CA LEU A 14 -2.91 12.85 -10.51
C LEU A 14 -2.61 11.41 -10.04
N PHE A 15 -3.63 10.54 -10.02
CA PHE A 15 -3.46 9.13 -9.69
C PHE A 15 -2.45 8.47 -10.62
N THR A 16 -2.64 8.59 -11.93
CA THR A 16 -1.79 7.95 -12.94
C THR A 16 -0.37 8.45 -12.86
N LEU A 17 -0.15 9.76 -12.69
CA LEU A 17 1.19 10.33 -12.51
C LEU A 17 1.91 9.68 -11.32
N LEU A 18 1.27 9.66 -10.16
CA LEU A 18 1.88 9.12 -8.94
C LEU A 18 2.06 7.61 -9.01
N ALA A 19 1.05 6.88 -9.49
CA ALA A 19 1.12 5.43 -9.67
C ALA A 19 2.24 5.03 -10.63
N LEU A 20 2.38 5.70 -11.78
CA LEU A 20 3.48 5.45 -12.70
C LEU A 20 4.83 5.79 -12.07
N THR A 21 4.91 6.90 -11.32
CA THR A 21 6.12 7.27 -10.59
C THR A 21 6.54 6.17 -9.60
N TYR A 22 5.63 5.70 -8.75
CA TYR A 22 5.94 4.66 -7.76
C TYR A 22 6.21 3.30 -8.39
N SER A 23 5.58 2.98 -9.53
CA SER A 23 5.81 1.72 -10.25
C SER A 23 7.24 1.59 -10.79
N PHE A 24 7.95 2.70 -10.97
CA PHE A 24 9.31 2.70 -11.51
C PHE A 24 10.36 2.25 -10.49
N PHE A 25 10.19 2.59 -9.21
CA PHE A 25 11.20 2.37 -8.18
C PHE A 25 10.99 1.04 -7.44
N TYR A 26 12.09 0.31 -7.23
CA TYR A 26 12.12 -0.91 -6.45
C TYR A 26 13.51 -1.15 -5.86
N HIS A 27 13.52 -1.65 -4.62
CA HIS A 27 14.71 -1.69 -3.78
C HIS A 27 15.24 -3.10 -3.52
N ALA A 28 14.68 -4.12 -4.17
CA ALA A 28 15.10 -5.53 -4.06
C ALA A 28 15.07 -6.16 -2.65
N GLY A 29 14.41 -5.51 -1.69
CA GLY A 29 14.13 -6.06 -0.36
C GLY A 29 15.19 -5.77 0.71
N GLN A 30 14.74 -5.66 1.95
CA GLN A 30 15.52 -5.56 3.19
C GLN A 30 14.77 -6.34 4.28
N ASP A 31 15.27 -6.37 5.52
CA ASP A 31 14.69 -7.16 6.62
C ASP A 31 13.17 -7.00 6.73
N ASN A 32 12.68 -5.77 6.72
CA ASN A 32 11.28 -5.46 7.00
C ASN A 32 10.31 -6.01 5.94
N GLU A 33 10.61 -5.80 4.67
CA GLU A 33 9.78 -6.27 3.56
C GLU A 33 10.00 -7.74 3.22
N ASN A 34 11.22 -8.26 3.40
CA ASN A 34 11.51 -9.68 3.23
C ASN A 34 10.67 -10.53 4.19
N ALA A 35 10.58 -10.15 5.48
CA ALA A 35 9.74 -10.87 6.45
C ALA A 35 8.28 -11.04 5.97
N ARG A 36 7.73 -10.03 5.28
CA ARG A 36 6.36 -10.05 4.76
C ARG A 36 6.24 -10.82 3.45
N LEU A 37 7.15 -10.58 2.51
CA LEU A 37 7.15 -11.22 1.19
C LEU A 37 7.43 -12.73 1.30
N GLU A 38 8.36 -13.13 2.15
CA GLU A 38 8.70 -14.53 2.40
C GLU A 38 7.54 -15.28 3.05
N GLN A 39 6.87 -14.64 4.01
CA GLN A 39 5.66 -15.24 4.60
C GLN A 39 4.52 -15.31 3.59
N ALA A 40 4.34 -14.29 2.75
CA ALA A 40 3.35 -14.32 1.67
C ALA A 40 3.61 -15.49 0.71
N ARG A 41 4.88 -15.70 0.33
CA ARG A 41 5.33 -16.85 -0.46
C ARG A 41 5.05 -18.18 0.25
N MET A 42 5.39 -18.30 1.54
CA MET A 42 5.16 -19.52 2.31
C MET A 42 3.68 -19.89 2.42
N ILE A 43 2.81 -18.89 2.57
CA ILE A 43 1.37 -19.09 2.55
C ILE A 43 0.91 -19.52 1.16
N ALA A 44 1.38 -18.85 0.11
CA ALA A 44 0.96 -19.08 -1.27
C ALA A 44 1.37 -20.47 -1.81
N GLU A 45 2.61 -20.88 -1.54
CA GLU A 45 3.24 -22.09 -2.10
C GLU A 45 3.08 -23.31 -1.18
N PHE A 46 3.11 -23.12 0.13
CA PHE A 46 3.17 -24.22 1.10
C PHE A 46 2.02 -24.22 2.11
N GLY A 47 1.15 -23.21 2.11
CA GLY A 47 0.06 -23.09 3.09
C GLY A 47 0.54 -22.94 4.53
N ALA A 48 1.75 -22.43 4.73
CA ALA A 48 2.39 -22.30 6.04
C ALA A 48 2.54 -20.83 6.46
N LEU A 49 2.43 -20.57 7.77
CA LEU A 49 2.55 -19.21 8.34
C LEU A 49 3.98 -18.85 8.80
N ASN A 50 4.87 -19.84 8.90
CA ASN A 50 6.29 -19.64 9.21
C ASN A 50 7.08 -19.22 7.96
N ILE A 51 8.36 -18.90 8.15
CA ILE A 51 9.31 -18.53 7.09
C ILE A 51 10.56 -19.38 7.10
N ASP A 52 10.51 -20.61 7.64
CA ASP A 52 11.71 -21.44 7.85
C ASP A 52 12.47 -21.77 6.56
N ARG A 53 11.81 -21.67 5.39
CA ARG A 53 12.44 -21.91 4.08
C ARG A 53 13.15 -20.68 3.49
N TYR A 54 12.83 -19.49 3.98
CA TYR A 54 13.31 -18.21 3.44
C TYR A 54 13.62 -17.30 4.62
N LEU A 55 14.89 -17.27 5.03
CA LEU A 55 15.36 -16.57 6.23
C LEU A 55 16.22 -15.36 5.85
N ASN A 56 15.73 -14.51 4.94
CA ASN A 56 16.47 -13.31 4.50
C ASN A 56 16.06 -12.05 5.28
N SER A 57 15.58 -12.22 6.52
CA SER A 57 15.13 -11.14 7.38
C SER A 57 15.58 -11.34 8.83
N ALA A 58 16.09 -10.27 9.43
CA ALA A 58 16.29 -10.14 10.88
C ALA A 58 15.00 -9.76 11.65
N ASP A 59 13.93 -9.37 10.95
CA ASP A 59 12.67 -8.87 11.50
C ASP A 59 11.70 -10.02 11.86
N VAL A 60 12.19 -10.95 12.67
CA VAL A 60 11.58 -12.26 12.93
C VAL A 60 11.55 -12.60 14.42
N ILE A 61 10.78 -13.63 14.77
CA ILE A 61 10.74 -14.26 16.10
C ILE A 61 10.76 -15.78 15.92
N THR A 62 11.58 -16.48 16.71
CA THR A 62 11.61 -17.94 16.74
C THR A 62 10.96 -18.46 18.02
N PHE A 63 9.96 -19.30 17.87
CA PHE A 63 9.22 -19.93 18.97
C PHE A 63 9.21 -21.44 18.76
N GLU A 64 9.70 -22.20 19.76
CA GLU A 64 9.82 -23.67 19.70
C GLU A 64 10.53 -24.20 18.44
N GLY A 65 11.53 -23.46 17.95
CA GLY A 65 12.30 -23.83 16.76
C GLY A 65 11.64 -23.47 15.42
N VAL A 66 10.48 -22.82 15.43
CA VAL A 66 9.77 -22.35 14.22
C VAL A 66 9.87 -20.83 14.14
N THR A 67 10.25 -20.30 12.96
CA THR A 67 10.51 -18.88 12.76
C THR A 67 9.34 -18.19 12.05
N TYR A 68 8.88 -17.09 12.63
CA TYR A 68 7.76 -16.28 12.15
C TYR A 68 8.19 -14.82 11.98
N PRO A 69 7.59 -14.08 11.03
CA PRO A 69 7.69 -12.63 11.02
C PRO A 69 7.13 -12.01 12.30
N ASN A 70 7.78 -10.96 12.79
CA ASN A 70 7.30 -10.21 13.96
C ASN A 70 6.33 -9.05 13.59
N LYS A 71 5.67 -9.14 12.43
CA LYS A 71 4.82 -8.08 11.85
C LYS A 71 3.34 -8.46 11.89
N ALA A 72 2.47 -7.45 11.84
CA ALA A 72 1.04 -7.68 11.74
C ALA A 72 0.69 -8.38 10.40
N PRO A 73 -0.25 -9.36 10.41
CA PRO A 73 -0.42 -10.28 9.28
C PRO A 73 -1.21 -9.70 8.11
N GLY A 74 -1.94 -8.59 8.30
CA GLY A 74 -2.93 -8.10 7.35
C GLY A 74 -2.37 -7.92 5.94
N ILE A 75 -1.25 -7.20 5.82
CA ILE A 75 -0.62 -6.95 4.51
C ILE A 75 -0.06 -8.24 3.89
N THR A 76 0.52 -9.15 4.68
CA THR A 76 1.01 -10.45 4.20
C THR A 76 -0.14 -11.30 3.65
N LEU A 77 -1.29 -11.31 4.34
CA LEU A 77 -2.47 -12.06 3.91
C LEU A 77 -3.04 -11.54 2.57
N LEU A 78 -2.87 -10.25 2.25
CA LEU A 78 -3.17 -9.73 0.90
C LEU A 78 -2.07 -10.05 -0.11
N ALA A 79 -0.80 -10.05 0.31
CA ALA A 79 0.31 -10.36 -0.56
C ALA A 79 0.31 -11.83 -1.05
N ALA A 80 -0.12 -12.77 -0.20
CA ALA A 80 -0.13 -14.20 -0.55
C ALA A 80 -0.96 -14.56 -1.80
N PRO A 81 -2.24 -14.15 -1.94
CA PRO A 81 -2.98 -14.40 -3.18
C PRO A 81 -2.37 -13.66 -4.39
N LEU A 82 -1.78 -12.47 -4.19
CA LEU A 82 -1.08 -11.76 -5.27
C LEU A 82 0.17 -12.52 -5.73
N TRP A 83 0.96 -13.09 -4.81
CA TRP A 83 2.08 -13.96 -5.13
C TRP A 83 1.62 -15.13 -6.00
N LYS A 84 0.57 -15.84 -5.57
CA LYS A 84 0.03 -17.00 -6.27
C LYS A 84 -0.46 -16.69 -7.70
N VAL A 85 -0.83 -15.45 -7.99
CA VAL A 85 -1.27 -15.00 -9.31
C VAL A 85 -0.10 -14.48 -10.16
N PHE A 86 0.74 -13.62 -9.59
CA PHE A 86 1.79 -12.93 -10.34
C PHE A 86 3.02 -13.82 -10.58
N HIS A 87 3.38 -14.66 -9.61
CA HIS A 87 4.58 -15.47 -9.71
C HIS A 87 4.57 -16.45 -10.89
N PRO A 88 3.51 -17.27 -11.11
CA PRO A 88 3.45 -18.16 -12.26
C PRO A 88 3.40 -17.41 -13.60
N LEU A 89 2.79 -16.22 -13.61
CA LEU A 89 2.77 -15.36 -14.78
C LEU A 89 4.19 -14.92 -15.15
N PHE A 90 4.97 -14.42 -14.18
CA PHE A 90 6.35 -14.00 -14.43
C PHE A 90 7.29 -15.17 -14.73
N GLU A 91 7.13 -16.32 -14.09
CA GLU A 91 7.91 -17.52 -14.40
C GLU A 91 7.77 -17.95 -15.88
N SER A 92 6.64 -17.69 -16.52
CA SER A 92 6.40 -18.08 -17.92
C SER A 92 7.27 -17.32 -18.95
N PHE A 93 7.82 -16.16 -18.60
CA PHE A 93 8.59 -15.32 -19.53
C PHE A 93 9.86 -14.68 -18.96
N ALA A 94 10.06 -14.73 -17.64
CA ALA A 94 11.28 -14.23 -17.02
C ALA A 94 12.48 -15.09 -17.41
N SER A 95 13.66 -14.47 -17.50
CA SER A 95 14.91 -15.15 -17.86
C SER A 95 15.42 -16.11 -16.80
N SER A 96 14.96 -15.97 -15.55
CA SER A 96 15.32 -16.83 -14.42
C SER A 96 14.25 -16.79 -13.33
N SER A 97 14.23 -17.80 -12.45
CA SER A 97 13.34 -17.81 -11.28
C SER A 97 13.59 -16.62 -10.35
N ASN A 98 14.84 -16.22 -10.14
CA ASN A 98 15.17 -15.05 -9.35
C ASN A 98 14.60 -13.76 -9.96
N THR A 99 14.62 -13.64 -11.29
CA THR A 99 13.98 -12.53 -12.01
C THR A 99 12.46 -12.56 -11.82
N ALA A 100 11.82 -13.72 -11.88
CA ALA A 100 10.39 -13.86 -11.60
C ALA A 100 10.04 -13.48 -10.16
N ASP A 101 10.83 -13.91 -9.18
CA ASP A 101 10.69 -13.57 -7.76
C ASP A 101 10.76 -12.04 -7.57
N HIS A 102 11.78 -11.37 -8.12
CA HIS A 102 11.90 -9.91 -8.01
C HIS A 102 10.77 -9.16 -8.70
N LEU A 103 10.33 -9.58 -9.89
CA LEU A 103 9.18 -8.97 -10.59
C LEU A 103 7.88 -9.15 -9.79
N THR A 104 7.70 -10.31 -9.16
CA THR A 104 6.58 -10.61 -8.27
C THR A 104 6.61 -9.69 -7.05
N CYS A 105 7.72 -9.62 -6.34
CA CYS A 105 7.91 -8.75 -5.18
C CYS A 105 7.69 -7.28 -5.52
N HIS A 106 8.20 -6.82 -6.66
CA HIS A 106 7.98 -5.47 -7.18
C HIS A 106 6.49 -5.20 -7.38
N LEU A 107 5.80 -6.08 -8.11
CA LEU A 107 4.39 -5.87 -8.44
C LEU A 107 3.49 -5.94 -7.19
N ILE A 108 3.81 -6.81 -6.23
CA ILE A 108 3.12 -6.84 -4.92
C ILE A 108 3.35 -5.54 -4.15
N THR A 109 4.60 -5.08 -4.07
CA THR A 109 4.95 -3.79 -3.42
C THR A 109 4.21 -2.63 -4.06
N PHE A 110 4.21 -2.55 -5.38
CA PHE A 110 3.45 -1.54 -6.09
C PHE A 110 1.94 -1.64 -5.81
N SER A 111 1.39 -2.85 -5.78
CA SER A 111 -0.04 -3.07 -5.56
C SER A 111 -0.50 -2.70 -4.14
N LEU A 112 0.32 -3.00 -3.13
CA LEU A 112 -0.06 -2.87 -1.72
C LEU A 112 0.53 -1.64 -1.01
N SER A 113 1.53 -0.98 -1.60
CA SER A 113 2.09 0.27 -1.10
C SER A 113 1.90 1.41 -2.11
N GLY A 114 2.31 1.22 -3.36
CA GLY A 114 2.29 2.26 -4.40
C GLY A 114 0.88 2.76 -4.75
N LEU A 115 -0.02 1.85 -5.13
CA LEU A 115 -1.41 2.19 -5.48
C LEU A 115 -2.17 2.82 -4.29
N PRO A 116 -2.08 2.29 -3.05
CA PRO A 116 -2.65 2.95 -1.87
C PRO A 116 -2.12 4.36 -1.63
N THR A 117 -0.81 4.61 -1.76
CA THR A 117 -0.24 5.96 -1.61
C THR A 117 -0.78 6.93 -2.66
N ALA A 118 -0.85 6.50 -3.92
CA ALA A 118 -1.43 7.30 -4.99
C ALA A 118 -2.91 7.61 -4.73
N LEU A 119 -3.66 6.64 -4.20
CA LEU A 119 -5.06 6.83 -3.81
C LEU A 119 -5.20 7.83 -2.65
N ILE A 120 -4.33 7.79 -1.62
CA ILE A 120 -4.35 8.79 -0.54
C ILE A 120 -4.15 10.20 -1.11
N ALA A 121 -3.18 10.40 -2.00
CA ALA A 121 -2.94 11.71 -2.61
C ALA A 121 -4.16 12.23 -3.38
N VAL A 122 -4.89 11.36 -4.08
CA VAL A 122 -6.14 11.71 -4.77
C VAL A 122 -7.25 12.06 -3.80
N LEU A 123 -7.46 11.24 -2.76
CA LEU A 123 -8.47 11.51 -1.74
C LEU A 123 -8.16 12.82 -1.01
N LEU A 124 -6.89 13.08 -0.71
CA LEU A 124 -6.42 14.32 -0.11
C LEU A 124 -6.69 15.52 -1.04
N PHE A 125 -6.40 15.40 -2.34
CA PHE A 125 -6.70 16.43 -3.32
C PHE A 125 -8.18 16.76 -3.36
N VAL A 126 -9.04 15.75 -3.47
CA VAL A 126 -10.50 15.93 -3.52
C VAL A 126 -11.02 16.56 -2.22
N PHE A 127 -10.55 16.07 -1.07
CA PHE A 127 -10.95 16.57 0.24
C PHE A 127 -10.54 18.05 0.43
N LEU A 128 -9.28 18.39 0.15
CA LEU A 128 -8.77 19.75 0.27
C LEU A 128 -9.45 20.71 -0.72
N ARG A 129 -9.73 20.25 -1.94
CA ARG A 129 -10.41 21.06 -2.96
C ARG A 129 -11.81 21.44 -2.51
N GLN A 130 -12.54 20.51 -1.90
CA GLN A 130 -13.88 20.76 -1.36
C GLN A 130 -13.83 21.77 -0.19
N LYS A 131 -12.82 21.70 0.66
CA LYS A 131 -12.69 22.56 1.85
C LYS A 131 -12.17 23.95 1.57
N THR A 132 -11.11 24.05 0.77
CA THR A 132 -10.41 25.31 0.53
C THR A 132 -10.98 26.08 -0.66
N ARG A 133 -11.72 25.39 -1.55
CA ARG A 133 -12.14 25.91 -2.87
C ARG A 133 -10.96 26.44 -3.71
N ASN A 134 -9.74 26.01 -3.40
CA ASN A 134 -8.51 26.43 -4.06
C ASN A 134 -7.83 25.20 -4.68
N GLU A 135 -7.94 25.09 -6.00
CA GLU A 135 -7.46 23.93 -6.73
C GLU A 135 -5.92 23.83 -6.72
N SER A 136 -5.22 24.94 -6.98
CA SER A 136 -3.75 24.97 -6.99
C SER A 136 -3.17 24.63 -5.64
N PHE A 137 -3.74 25.15 -4.56
CA PHE A 137 -3.31 24.84 -3.20
C PHE A 137 -3.54 23.36 -2.85
N SER A 138 -4.71 22.82 -3.23
CA SER A 138 -5.04 21.41 -2.99
C SER A 138 -4.12 20.48 -3.77
N LEU A 139 -3.80 20.84 -5.03
CA LEU A 139 -2.86 20.09 -5.85
C LEU A 139 -1.46 20.14 -5.27
N LEU A 140 -0.98 21.33 -4.88
CA LEU A 140 0.33 21.53 -4.29
C LEU A 140 0.51 20.63 -3.06
N LEU A 141 -0.43 20.67 -2.10
CA LEU A 141 -0.34 19.85 -0.89
C LEU A 141 -0.39 18.35 -1.19
N SER A 142 -1.20 17.92 -2.16
CA SER A 142 -1.31 16.51 -2.52
C SER A 142 -0.05 15.98 -3.21
N LEU A 143 0.57 16.80 -4.07
CA LEU A 143 1.88 16.51 -4.65
C LEU A 143 3.00 16.58 -3.60
N SER A 144 2.96 17.54 -2.67
CA SER A 144 3.92 17.62 -1.56
C SER A 144 3.85 16.39 -0.67
N TYR A 145 2.65 15.87 -0.40
CA TYR A 145 2.49 14.58 0.28
C TYR A 145 3.10 13.44 -0.57
N GLY A 146 2.67 13.27 -1.82
CA GLY A 146 3.05 12.11 -2.62
C GLY A 146 4.52 12.10 -3.07
N LEU A 147 5.11 13.27 -3.33
CA LEU A 147 6.45 13.40 -3.91
C LEU A 147 7.48 14.06 -2.98
N GLY A 148 7.01 14.89 -2.06
CA GLY A 148 7.87 15.71 -1.19
C GLY A 148 7.93 15.24 0.26
N SER A 149 7.39 14.06 0.58
CA SER A 149 7.34 13.53 1.94
C SER A 149 7.82 12.08 2.02
N ILE A 150 7.90 11.55 3.25
CA ILE A 150 8.24 10.15 3.52
C ILE A 150 7.22 9.16 2.92
N ALA A 151 6.06 9.62 2.45
CA ALA A 151 5.12 8.77 1.73
C ALA A 151 5.73 8.20 0.44
N PHE A 152 6.63 8.93 -0.24
CA PHE A 152 7.29 8.42 -1.45
C PHE A 152 8.11 7.17 -1.15
N PRO A 153 9.16 7.17 -0.30
CA PRO A 153 9.95 5.97 -0.08
C PRO A 153 9.08 4.80 0.40
N PHE A 154 8.10 5.04 1.27
CA PHE A 154 7.17 3.99 1.69
C PHE A 154 6.17 3.53 0.62
N ALA A 155 5.95 4.28 -0.46
CA ALA A 155 5.19 3.82 -1.61
C ALA A 155 5.93 2.75 -2.43
N THR A 156 7.24 2.63 -2.22
CA THR A 156 8.16 1.81 -3.05
C THR A 156 8.81 0.67 -2.26
N LEU A 157 8.32 0.44 -1.04
CA LEU A 157 8.77 -0.54 -0.06
C LEU A 157 7.54 -1.25 0.50
N LEU A 158 7.60 -2.56 0.77
CA LEU A 158 6.44 -3.31 1.29
C LEU A 158 6.33 -3.16 2.82
N PHE A 159 6.02 -1.95 3.24
CA PHE A 159 5.66 -1.62 4.61
C PHE A 159 4.14 -1.52 4.72
N SER A 160 3.60 -1.88 5.88
CA SER A 160 2.17 -1.79 6.18
C SER A 160 1.65 -0.35 6.28
N HIS A 161 2.54 0.64 6.41
CA HIS A 161 2.19 2.03 6.69
C HIS A 161 1.27 2.68 5.65
N GLN A 162 1.57 2.56 4.35
CA GLN A 162 0.79 3.24 3.32
C GLN A 162 -0.57 2.57 3.11
N LEU A 163 -0.63 1.24 3.21
CA LEU A 163 -1.89 0.52 3.20
C LEU A 163 -2.76 0.94 4.39
N ALA A 164 -2.20 0.94 5.61
CA ALA A 164 -2.91 1.36 6.81
C ALA A 164 -3.42 2.81 6.72
N ALA A 165 -2.57 3.74 6.27
CA ALA A 165 -2.94 5.13 6.04
C ALA A 165 -4.06 5.25 5.00
N CYS A 166 -4.03 4.46 3.94
CA CYS A 166 -5.05 4.46 2.90
C CYS A 166 -6.40 3.96 3.43
N LEU A 167 -6.39 2.87 4.21
CA LEU A 167 -7.59 2.33 4.85
C LEU A 167 -8.21 3.35 5.81
N LEU A 168 -7.41 3.96 6.69
CA LEU A 168 -7.86 4.98 7.63
C LEU A 168 -8.39 6.23 6.93
N PHE A 169 -7.65 6.76 5.94
CA PHE A 169 -8.05 7.97 5.23
C PHE A 169 -9.29 7.74 4.36
N SER A 170 -9.41 6.56 3.75
CA SER A 170 -10.62 6.16 3.02
C SER A 170 -11.83 6.04 3.94
N ALA A 171 -11.66 5.45 5.14
CA ALA A 171 -12.72 5.40 6.14
C ALA A 171 -13.15 6.81 6.58
N LEU A 172 -12.19 7.68 6.90
CA LEU A 172 -12.46 9.09 7.21
C LEU A 172 -13.23 9.76 6.07
N PHE A 173 -12.78 9.60 4.82
CA PHE A 173 -13.41 10.19 3.65
C PHE A 173 -14.86 9.69 3.46
N LEU A 174 -15.15 8.42 3.78
CA LEU A 174 -16.50 7.85 3.72
C LEU A 174 -17.41 8.37 4.85
N LEU A 175 -16.85 8.61 6.04
CA LEU A 175 -17.57 9.13 7.20
C LEU A 175 -17.82 10.64 7.10
N TYR A 176 -16.98 11.37 6.35
CA TYR A 176 -17.09 12.82 6.19
C TYR A 176 -18.18 13.27 5.19
N LYS A 177 -18.80 12.34 4.48
CA LYS A 177 -19.90 12.63 3.53
C LYS A 177 -21.17 13.03 4.28
N ASP A 178 -22.01 13.83 3.64
CA ASP A 178 -23.34 14.22 4.17
C ASP A 178 -24.18 13.01 4.59
N LYS A 179 -24.04 11.91 3.85
CA LYS A 179 -24.58 10.58 4.20
C LYS A 179 -23.40 9.63 4.44
N PRO A 180 -22.99 9.40 5.68
CA PRO A 180 -21.82 8.58 5.99
C PRO A 180 -22.06 7.12 5.64
N ALA A 181 -21.09 6.49 4.97
CA ALA A 181 -21.14 5.07 4.64
C ALA A 181 -20.52 4.24 5.77
N MET A 182 -21.29 4.05 6.86
CA MET A 182 -20.78 3.48 8.12
C MET A 182 -20.22 2.06 7.98
N LEU A 183 -20.92 1.16 7.28
CA LEU A 183 -20.49 -0.23 7.13
C LEU A 183 -19.13 -0.37 6.41
N PRO A 184 -18.93 0.16 5.19
CA PRO A 184 -17.64 0.06 4.53
C PRO A 184 -16.55 0.82 5.30
N ALA A 185 -16.86 1.95 5.94
CA ALA A 185 -15.90 2.63 6.80
C ALA A 185 -15.46 1.73 7.98
N GLY A 186 -16.40 1.07 8.66
CA GLY A 186 -16.12 0.12 9.74
C GLY A 186 -15.27 -1.06 9.29
N VAL A 187 -15.51 -1.60 8.09
CA VAL A 187 -14.67 -2.67 7.51
C VAL A 187 -13.25 -2.20 7.26
N LEU A 188 -13.08 -1.01 6.67
CA LEU A 188 -11.75 -0.42 6.41
C LEU A 188 -10.99 -0.15 7.70
N LEU A 189 -11.66 0.41 8.71
CA LEU A 189 -11.10 0.62 10.03
C LEU A 189 -10.70 -0.74 10.65
N GLY A 190 -11.61 -1.71 10.71
CA GLY A 190 -11.33 -3.02 11.31
C GLY A 190 -10.13 -3.72 10.64
N TYR A 191 -10.05 -3.63 9.31
CA TYR A 191 -8.95 -4.20 8.56
C TYR A 191 -7.62 -3.46 8.80
N SER A 192 -7.62 -2.14 9.06
CA SER A 192 -6.39 -1.39 9.32
C SER A 192 -5.66 -1.86 10.60
N ILE A 193 -6.39 -2.32 11.63
CA ILE A 193 -5.77 -2.95 12.82
C ILE A 193 -4.95 -4.17 12.44
N THR A 194 -5.43 -4.99 11.51
CA THR A 194 -4.71 -6.19 11.07
C THR A 194 -3.45 -5.84 10.30
N THR A 195 -3.38 -4.65 9.69
CA THR A 195 -2.20 -4.15 8.99
C THR A 195 -1.21 -3.48 9.92
N GLU A 196 -1.69 -2.76 10.94
CA GLU A 196 -0.90 -2.02 11.92
C GLU A 196 -1.68 -1.97 13.24
N TYR A 197 -1.20 -2.66 14.28
CA TYR A 197 -1.88 -2.67 15.59
C TYR A 197 -2.15 -1.27 16.18
N PRO A 198 -1.26 -0.26 16.02
CA PRO A 198 -1.52 1.10 16.50
C PRO A 198 -2.76 1.76 15.88
N CYS A 199 -3.27 1.27 14.73
CA CYS A 199 -4.50 1.79 14.13
C CYS A 199 -5.73 1.61 15.03
N ALA A 200 -5.68 0.73 16.03
CA ALA A 200 -6.75 0.61 17.03
C ALA A 200 -7.02 1.92 17.76
N LEU A 201 -6.00 2.78 17.93
CA LEU A 201 -6.15 4.10 18.57
C LEU A 201 -7.09 5.02 17.79
N ALA A 202 -7.18 4.88 16.47
CA ALA A 202 -8.07 5.69 15.63
C ALA A 202 -9.57 5.34 15.82
N MET A 203 -9.88 4.29 16.57
CA MET A 203 -11.26 3.85 16.86
C MET A 203 -11.71 4.16 18.28
N ILE A 204 -10.82 4.72 19.11
CA ILE A 204 -11.17 5.07 20.48
C ILE A 204 -11.97 6.39 20.43
N PRO A 205 -13.12 6.48 21.12
CA PRO A 205 -13.95 7.69 21.19
C PRO A 205 -13.23 8.91 21.80
#